data_AF-A0AAD7UD17-F1
#
_entry.id   AF-A0AAD7UD17-F1
#
_cell.length_a   1.000
_cell.length_b   1.000
_cell.length_c   1.000
_cell.angle_alpha   90.00
_cell.angle_beta   90.00
_cell.angle_gamma   90.00
#
_symmetry.space_group_name_H-M   'P 1'
#
loop_
_entity.id
_entity.type
_entity.pdbx_description
1 polymer ?
#
loop_
_entity_poly.entity_id
_entity_poly.type
_entity_poly.pdbx_seq_one_letter_code
_entity_poly.pdbx_strand_id
1 'polypeptide(L)'
;MLVLLLPATANCLQHHHHHHHVVSKAIASTALALSLPAHSLGPSNIDLYDIQYQDTGKTIGEICAGRPLKAPGEKVAAGLLPKCVLVTAKSTNPTKKKAIDAGVFGYVKTATGDSAIANNPDFRSDAGQFAMIPTVPPGDAEVSFEFVAVIPDSVKDLGDLVFENVKAITYPGGARMATFTECELDSLSDACDEEQQKFISK
;
A
#
# COMPACT_ATOMS: atom_id res chain seq x y z
N MET A 1 -40.03 -17.29 -17.54
CA MET A 1 -40.41 -16.26 -18.53
C MET A 1 -39.11 -15.71 -19.09
N LEU A 2 -38.78 -16.13 -20.31
CA LEU A 2 -37.50 -15.87 -20.99
C LEU A 2 -37.73 -14.66 -21.91
N VAL A 3 -36.98 -13.58 -21.75
CA VAL A 3 -36.95 -12.47 -22.71
C VAL A 3 -35.50 -12.14 -23.04
N LEU A 4 -35.07 -12.70 -24.18
CA LEU A 4 -33.86 -12.36 -24.93
C LEU A 4 -34.15 -11.11 -25.76
N LEU A 5 -33.36 -10.05 -25.64
CA LEU A 5 -33.31 -8.95 -26.61
C LEU A 5 -31.87 -8.42 -26.75
N LEU A 6 -31.29 -8.70 -27.90
CA LEU A 6 -30.15 -8.06 -28.60
C LEU A 6 -30.54 -8.12 -30.09
N PRO A 7 -29.94 -7.35 -31.04
CA PRO A 7 -29.07 -6.17 -30.93
C PRO A 7 -29.55 -5.01 -31.84
N ALA A 8 -28.86 -3.85 -31.83
CA ALA A 8 -28.99 -2.85 -32.90
C ALA A 8 -27.62 -2.34 -33.33
N THR A 9 -27.21 -2.75 -34.53
CA THR A 9 -26.04 -2.27 -35.28
C THR A 9 -26.42 -1.03 -36.09
N ALA A 10 -25.69 0.07 -35.93
CA ALA A 10 -25.83 1.25 -36.78
C ALA A 10 -24.69 1.29 -37.82
N ASN A 11 -25.05 1.07 -39.09
CA ASN A 11 -24.23 1.37 -40.25
C ASN A 11 -24.23 2.88 -40.50
N CYS A 12 -23.06 3.51 -40.56
CA CYS A 12 -22.93 4.88 -41.06
C CYS A 12 -22.42 4.88 -42.50
N LEU A 13 -23.17 5.64 -43.31
CA LEU A 13 -23.08 5.84 -44.75
C LEU A 13 -21.75 6.46 -45.20
N GLN A 14 -21.21 5.97 -46.31
CA GLN A 14 -20.11 6.58 -47.05
C GLN A 14 -20.58 7.80 -47.85
N HIS A 15 -19.80 8.88 -47.81
CA HIS A 15 -19.87 9.96 -48.79
C HIS A 15 -18.51 10.12 -49.48
N HIS A 16 -18.50 9.88 -50.79
CA HIS A 16 -17.38 10.12 -51.69
C HIS A 16 -17.32 11.60 -52.06
N HIS A 17 -16.16 12.22 -51.89
CA HIS A 17 -15.79 13.44 -52.60
C HIS A 17 -14.45 13.25 -53.30
N HIS A 18 -14.48 13.37 -54.63
CA HIS A 18 -13.30 13.45 -55.50
C HIS A 18 -12.68 14.84 -55.41
N HIS A 19 -11.40 14.91 -55.03
CA HIS A 19 -10.54 16.05 -55.34
C HIS A 19 -9.17 15.54 -55.81
N HIS A 20 -8.87 15.84 -57.07
CA HIS A 20 -7.52 15.80 -57.64
C HIS A 20 -6.68 16.90 -56.99
N HIS A 21 -5.47 16.62 -56.51
CA HIS A 21 -4.34 17.56 -56.57
C HIS A 21 -3.00 16.87 -56.21
N VAL A 22 -2.06 17.02 -57.14
CA VAL A 22 -0.59 17.17 -57.01
C VAL A 22 0.17 16.12 -56.18
N VAL A 23 0.83 15.21 -56.89
CA VAL A 23 1.87 14.32 -56.37
C VAL A 23 3.16 15.13 -56.13
N SER A 24 3.29 15.71 -54.93
CA SER A 24 4.59 16.10 -54.38
C SER A 24 5.20 14.89 -53.68
N LYS A 25 6.28 14.34 -54.23
CA LYS A 25 7.07 13.28 -53.59
C LYS A 25 7.84 13.86 -52.40
N ALA A 26 7.20 13.95 -51.24
CA ALA A 26 7.88 14.12 -49.98
C ALA A 26 8.48 12.77 -49.55
N ILE A 27 9.80 12.70 -49.44
CA ILE A 27 10.49 11.57 -48.81
C ILE A 27 10.20 11.69 -47.32
N ALA A 28 9.12 11.05 -46.87
CA ALA A 28 8.79 10.95 -45.46
C ALA A 28 9.79 9.98 -44.81
N SER A 29 10.87 10.52 -44.24
CA SER A 29 11.72 9.80 -43.30
C SER A 29 10.86 9.36 -42.13
N THR A 30 10.38 8.11 -42.19
CA THR A 30 9.62 7.48 -41.12
C THR A 30 10.60 7.21 -39.98
N ALA A 31 10.76 8.18 -39.09
CA ALA A 31 11.44 7.95 -37.83
C ALA A 31 10.59 6.94 -37.04
N LEU A 32 11.01 5.67 -37.04
CA LEU A 32 10.52 4.69 -36.08
C LEU A 32 10.88 5.21 -34.69
N ALA A 33 9.93 5.88 -34.04
CA ALA A 33 10.00 6.14 -32.61
C ALA A 33 9.98 4.77 -31.92
N LEU A 34 11.17 4.28 -31.54
CA LEU A 34 11.33 3.19 -30.61
C LEU A 34 10.68 3.63 -29.30
N SER A 35 9.41 3.29 -29.11
CA SER A 35 8.75 3.47 -27.83
C SER A 35 9.46 2.56 -26.84
N LEU A 36 10.27 3.15 -25.96
CA LEU A 36 10.80 2.40 -24.82
C LEU A 36 9.61 1.82 -24.06
N PRO A 37 9.65 0.54 -23.66
CA PRO A 37 8.58 -0.07 -22.89
C PRO A 37 8.31 0.77 -21.64
N ALA A 38 7.10 1.33 -21.57
CA ALA A 38 6.61 2.00 -20.38
C ALA A 38 6.48 0.95 -19.27
N HIS A 39 7.43 0.95 -18.34
CA HIS A 39 7.35 0.10 -17.16
C HIS A 39 6.41 0.80 -16.18
N SER A 40 5.14 0.39 -16.13
CA SER A 40 4.23 0.85 -15.09
C SER A 40 4.73 0.35 -13.74
N LEU A 41 5.14 1.27 -12.86
CA LEU A 41 5.49 0.96 -11.48
C LEU A 41 4.19 0.82 -10.67
N GLY A 42 3.56 -0.35 -10.76
CA GLY A 42 2.40 -0.71 -9.97
C GLY A 42 2.77 -1.22 -8.57
N PRO A 43 1.79 -1.47 -7.69
CA PRO A 43 2.05 -2.13 -6.41
C PRO A 43 2.74 -3.48 -6.63
N SER A 44 3.65 -3.83 -5.72
CA SER A 44 4.24 -5.16 -5.65
C SER A 44 3.76 -5.84 -4.38
N ASN A 45 3.25 -7.06 -4.54
CA ASN A 45 2.98 -7.94 -3.40
C ASN A 45 4.29 -8.56 -2.91
N ILE A 46 4.37 -8.73 -1.60
CA ILE A 46 5.42 -9.44 -0.88
C ILE A 46 4.69 -10.51 -0.07
N ASP A 47 5.01 -11.76 -0.36
CA ASP A 47 4.41 -12.89 0.34
C ASP A 47 4.98 -12.96 1.75
N LEU A 48 4.13 -13.24 2.74
CA LEU A 48 4.51 -13.44 4.13
C LEU A 48 4.05 -14.84 4.56
N TYR A 49 4.95 -15.62 5.15
CA TYR A 49 4.70 -17.01 5.54
C TYR A 49 5.54 -17.40 6.76
N ASP A 50 5.31 -18.60 7.31
CA ASP A 50 5.93 -19.07 8.55
C ASP A 50 5.80 -18.03 9.69
N ILE A 51 4.59 -17.45 9.80
CA ILE A 51 4.30 -16.35 10.73
C ILE A 51 4.33 -16.86 12.17
N GLN A 52 5.15 -16.20 12.98
CA GLN A 52 5.24 -16.35 14.42
C GLN A 52 4.93 -15.01 15.08
N TYR A 53 4.43 -15.04 16.31
CA TYR A 53 4.10 -13.81 17.02
C TYR A 53 4.27 -13.98 18.53
N GLN A 54 4.37 -12.85 19.22
CA GLN A 54 4.39 -12.78 20.68
C GLN A 54 3.76 -11.48 21.18
N ASP A 55 3.09 -11.54 22.34
CA ASP A 55 2.76 -10.34 23.11
C ASP A 55 4.07 -9.69 23.58
N THR A 56 4.25 -8.41 23.29
CA THR A 56 5.43 -7.65 23.72
C THR A 56 5.41 -7.29 25.20
N GLY A 57 4.25 -7.43 25.87
CA GLY A 57 4.06 -7.04 27.26
C GLY A 57 3.92 -5.52 27.45
N LYS A 58 3.89 -4.74 26.36
CA LYS A 58 3.67 -3.29 26.42
C LYS A 58 2.30 -2.96 27.01
N THR A 59 2.27 -1.91 27.81
CA THR A 59 1.13 -1.39 28.53
C THR A 59 0.53 -0.17 27.81
N ILE A 60 -0.70 0.19 28.17
CA ILE A 60 -1.41 1.32 27.57
C ILE A 60 -0.58 2.61 27.75
N GLY A 61 -0.38 3.33 26.64
CA GLY A 61 0.43 4.54 26.57
C GLY A 61 1.86 4.32 26.05
N GLU A 62 2.41 3.11 26.14
CA GLU A 62 3.74 2.80 25.57
C GLU A 62 3.70 2.72 24.04
N ILE A 63 4.84 2.93 23.38
CA ILE A 63 4.89 2.97 21.91
C ILE A 63 4.84 1.56 21.32
N CYS A 64 3.82 1.30 20.50
CA CYS A 64 3.64 0.10 19.69
C CYS A 64 3.40 0.49 18.23
N ALA A 65 4.12 -0.13 17.28
CA ALA A 65 3.95 0.16 15.86
C ALA A 65 4.03 1.67 15.53
N GLY A 66 4.96 2.38 16.17
CA GLY A 66 5.20 3.82 15.97
C GLY A 66 4.18 4.76 16.63
N ARG A 67 3.21 4.26 17.41
CA ARG A 67 2.19 5.09 18.08
C ARG A 67 1.92 4.62 19.52
N PRO A 68 1.37 5.48 20.41
CA PRO A 68 0.96 5.05 21.73
C PRO A 68 -0.06 3.91 21.66
N LEU A 69 0.15 2.87 22.47
CA LEU A 69 -0.75 1.71 22.60
C LEU A 69 -2.04 2.17 23.24
N LYS A 70 -3.10 2.23 22.43
CA LYS A 70 -4.45 2.58 22.86
C LYS A 70 -5.45 1.84 21.97
N ALA A 71 -6.63 1.56 22.51
CA ALA A 71 -7.72 1.05 21.72
C ALA A 71 -8.19 2.15 20.73
N PRO A 72 -8.49 1.81 19.47
CA PRO A 72 -8.91 2.79 18.49
C PRO A 72 -10.37 3.21 18.71
N GLY A 73 -10.60 4.53 18.80
CA GLY A 73 -11.93 5.14 18.90
C GLY A 73 -12.61 4.91 20.26
N GLU A 74 -12.65 5.93 21.11
CA GLU A 74 -13.12 5.84 22.51
C GLU A 74 -14.49 5.16 22.70
N LYS A 75 -15.45 5.41 21.81
CA LYS A 75 -16.80 4.79 21.87
C LYS A 75 -16.86 3.36 21.32
N VAL A 76 -15.98 3.03 20.37
CA VAL A 76 -15.93 1.72 19.69
C VAL A 76 -15.01 0.75 20.42
N ALA A 77 -14.12 1.29 21.26
CA ALA A 77 -13.17 0.60 22.11
C ALA A 77 -13.74 0.10 23.44
N ALA A 78 -15.00 0.42 23.77
CA ALA A 78 -15.61 -0.02 25.02
C ALA A 78 -15.66 -1.55 25.07
N GLY A 79 -15.03 -2.15 26.08
CA GLY A 79 -14.91 -3.62 26.21
C GLY A 79 -13.76 -4.23 25.42
N LEU A 80 -12.88 -3.43 24.81
CA LEU A 80 -11.70 -3.90 24.08
C LEU A 80 -10.40 -3.52 24.82
N LEU A 81 -9.50 -4.49 24.93
CA LEU A 81 -8.16 -4.34 25.48
C LEU A 81 -7.14 -4.37 24.33
N PRO A 82 -6.36 -3.29 24.12
CA PRO A 82 -5.30 -3.28 23.12
C PRO A 82 -4.08 -4.07 23.62
N LYS A 83 -3.48 -4.87 22.73
CA LYS A 83 -2.25 -5.62 22.95
C LYS A 83 -1.25 -5.33 21.84
N CYS A 84 0.01 -5.11 22.21
CA CYS A 84 1.05 -4.89 21.21
C CYS A 84 1.71 -6.22 20.85
N VAL A 85 1.60 -6.60 19.59
CA VAL A 85 2.06 -7.89 19.08
C VAL A 85 3.27 -7.67 18.19
N LEU A 86 4.37 -8.35 18.50
CA LEU A 86 5.52 -8.47 17.61
C LEU A 86 5.32 -9.70 16.74
N VAL A 87 5.38 -9.51 15.43
CA VAL A 87 5.27 -10.56 14.42
C VAL A 87 6.62 -10.74 13.75
N THR A 88 7.03 -11.99 13.58
CA THR A 88 8.18 -12.39 12.77
C THR A 88 7.68 -13.33 11.67
N ALA A 89 8.07 -13.08 10.44
CA ALA A 89 7.65 -13.86 9.29
C ALA A 89 8.79 -14.02 8.29
N LYS A 90 8.77 -15.11 7.53
CA LYS A 90 9.52 -15.18 6.28
C LYS A 90 8.79 -14.38 5.22
N SER A 91 9.56 -13.78 4.33
CA SER A 91 9.07 -12.92 3.25
C SER A 91 9.74 -13.27 1.93
N THR A 92 8.99 -13.12 0.83
CA THR A 92 9.54 -13.18 -0.54
C THR A 92 9.23 -11.88 -1.25
N ASN A 93 10.24 -11.04 -1.44
CA ASN A 93 10.13 -9.80 -2.22
C ASN A 93 10.55 -10.06 -3.68
N PRO A 94 9.61 -10.04 -4.64
CA PRO A 94 9.91 -10.36 -6.04
C PRO A 94 10.68 -9.24 -6.76
N THR A 95 10.82 -8.07 -6.13
CA THR A 95 11.51 -6.94 -6.73
C THR A 95 13.03 -7.05 -6.55
N LYS A 96 13.79 -6.50 -7.50
CA LYS A 96 15.27 -6.46 -7.43
C LYS A 96 15.80 -5.39 -6.46
N LYS A 97 14.92 -4.72 -5.73
CA LYS A 97 15.24 -3.61 -4.82
C LYS A 97 14.64 -3.89 -3.45
N LYS A 98 15.15 -3.23 -2.41
CA LYS A 98 14.46 -3.23 -1.13
C LYS A 98 13.10 -2.53 -1.27
N ALA A 99 12.06 -3.10 -0.67
CA ALA A 99 10.80 -2.41 -0.46
C ALA A 99 10.92 -1.53 0.80
N ILE A 100 10.31 -0.35 0.77
CA ILE A 100 10.31 0.61 1.87
C ILE A 100 8.85 0.90 2.23
N ASP A 101 8.56 0.98 3.53
CA ASP A 101 7.22 1.25 4.07
C ASP A 101 6.16 0.31 3.50
N ALA A 102 6.46 -0.99 3.50
CA ALA A 102 5.55 -1.99 2.98
C ALA A 102 4.37 -2.17 3.96
N GLY A 103 3.16 -1.82 3.51
CA GLY A 103 1.95 -1.97 4.32
C GLY A 103 1.54 -3.42 4.44
N VAL A 104 1.17 -3.88 5.64
CA VAL A 104 0.70 -5.25 5.88
C VAL A 104 -0.82 -5.31 5.87
N PHE A 105 -1.36 -6.27 5.14
CA PHE A 105 -2.78 -6.49 4.90
C PHE A 105 -3.12 -7.96 5.18
N GLY A 106 -4.38 -8.23 5.47
CA GLY A 106 -4.91 -9.58 5.72
C GLY A 106 -5.88 -9.59 6.90
N TYR A 107 -6.09 -10.79 7.44
CA TYR A 107 -6.95 -11.00 8.59
C TYR A 107 -6.16 -11.62 9.74
N VAL A 108 -6.48 -11.18 10.96
CA VAL A 108 -5.96 -11.78 12.18
C VAL A 108 -7.16 -12.07 13.07
N LYS A 109 -7.36 -13.34 13.41
CA LYS A 109 -8.47 -13.80 14.24
C LYS A 109 -7.97 -14.22 15.60
N THR A 110 -8.76 -13.97 16.63
CA THR A 110 -8.56 -14.56 17.96
C THR A 110 -9.01 -16.02 17.97
N ALA A 111 -8.70 -16.75 19.04
CA ALA A 111 -9.18 -18.11 19.26
C ALA A 111 -10.72 -18.25 19.24
N THR A 112 -11.47 -17.18 19.54
CA THR A 112 -12.94 -17.15 19.47
C THR A 112 -13.48 -16.91 18.06
N GLY A 113 -12.60 -16.62 17.10
CA GLY A 113 -12.95 -16.29 15.73
C GLY A 113 -13.25 -14.81 15.49
N ASP A 114 -13.14 -13.98 16.52
CA ASP A 114 -13.31 -12.53 16.42
C ASP A 114 -12.11 -11.88 15.75
N SER A 115 -12.29 -10.70 15.16
CA SER A 115 -11.18 -9.98 14.56
C SER A 115 -10.29 -9.37 15.63
N ALA A 116 -8.99 -9.68 15.57
CA ALA A 116 -7.98 -9.03 16.40
C ALA A 116 -7.62 -7.63 15.84
N ILE A 117 -8.15 -7.25 14.68
CA ILE A 117 -7.88 -5.96 14.04
C ILE A 117 -9.15 -5.08 14.13
N ALA A 118 -9.03 -3.98 14.88
CA ALA A 118 -10.19 -3.18 15.26
C ALA A 118 -10.94 -2.51 14.10
N ASN A 119 -10.24 -2.17 13.01
CA ASN A 119 -10.85 -1.56 11.83
C ASN A 119 -11.43 -2.61 10.86
N ASN A 120 -11.52 -3.89 11.27
CA ASN A 120 -12.16 -4.94 10.51
C ASN A 120 -12.94 -5.93 11.39
N PRO A 121 -13.97 -5.48 12.12
CA PRO A 121 -14.66 -6.31 13.11
C PRO A 121 -15.52 -7.42 12.48
N ASP A 122 -15.95 -7.28 11.22
CA ASP A 122 -16.89 -8.21 10.56
C ASP A 122 -16.26 -9.05 9.43
N PHE A 123 -14.97 -8.85 9.15
CA PHE A 123 -14.22 -9.48 8.05
C PHE A 123 -14.78 -9.24 6.64
N ARG A 124 -15.76 -8.33 6.47
CA ARG A 124 -16.46 -8.14 5.19
C ARG A 124 -15.70 -7.24 4.22
N SER A 125 -14.79 -6.43 4.73
CA SER A 125 -13.81 -5.66 3.97
C SER A 125 -12.41 -6.10 4.32
N ASP A 126 -11.44 -5.93 3.42
CA ASP A 126 -10.04 -5.96 3.82
C ASP A 126 -9.85 -4.97 4.99
N ALA A 127 -9.04 -5.33 5.98
CA ALA A 127 -8.79 -4.48 7.16
C ALA A 127 -8.06 -3.16 6.85
N GLY A 128 -7.94 -2.80 5.57
CA GLY A 128 -6.90 -1.89 5.12
C GLY A 128 -5.53 -2.36 5.58
N GLN A 129 -4.60 -1.42 5.63
CA GLN A 129 -3.27 -1.64 6.19
C GLN A 129 -3.37 -1.66 7.73
N PHE A 130 -3.01 -2.78 8.36
CA PHE A 130 -3.03 -2.89 9.84
C PHE A 130 -1.64 -2.76 10.48
N ALA A 131 -0.57 -2.96 9.70
CA ALA A 131 0.82 -2.80 10.15
C ALA A 131 1.71 -2.27 9.02
N MET A 132 2.98 -2.03 9.32
CA MET A 132 3.98 -1.59 8.34
C MET A 132 5.32 -2.26 8.60
N ILE A 133 5.97 -2.71 7.54
CA ILE A 133 7.34 -3.21 7.56
C ILE A 133 8.24 -2.11 6.98
N PRO A 134 9.14 -1.49 7.77
CA PRO A 134 9.94 -0.36 7.31
C PRO A 134 10.81 -0.69 6.10
N THR A 135 11.36 -1.91 6.06
CA THR A 135 12.18 -2.36 4.94
C THR A 135 12.06 -3.87 4.75
N VAL A 136 11.84 -4.30 3.50
CA VAL A 136 11.92 -5.71 3.09
C VAL A 136 13.06 -5.87 2.08
N PRO A 137 14.09 -6.68 2.37
CA PRO A 137 15.15 -6.98 1.41
C PRO A 137 14.62 -7.61 0.10
N PRO A 138 15.35 -7.54 -1.02
CA PRO A 138 14.99 -8.30 -2.23
C PRO A 138 15.18 -9.81 -2.01
N GLY A 139 14.35 -10.63 -2.63
CA GLY A 139 14.38 -12.10 -2.49
C GLY A 139 13.77 -12.59 -1.18
N ASP A 140 14.24 -13.74 -0.71
CA ASP A 140 13.78 -14.35 0.54
C ASP A 140 14.50 -13.76 1.76
N ALA A 141 13.75 -13.36 2.78
CA ALA A 141 14.29 -12.81 4.02
C ALA A 141 13.35 -13.01 5.21
N GLU A 142 13.87 -12.95 6.42
CA GLU A 142 13.06 -12.79 7.63
C GLU A 142 12.78 -11.30 7.88
N VAL A 143 11.55 -10.98 8.26
CA VAL A 143 11.10 -9.62 8.60
C VAL A 143 10.31 -9.64 9.89
N SER A 144 10.33 -8.51 10.59
CA SER A 144 9.55 -8.31 11.80
C SER A 144 8.80 -6.99 11.76
N PHE A 145 7.60 -6.98 12.33
CA PHE A 145 6.79 -5.78 12.47
C PHE A 145 5.90 -5.88 13.72
N GLU A 146 5.50 -4.71 14.23
CA GLU A 146 4.55 -4.62 15.32
C GLU A 146 3.18 -4.22 14.81
N PHE A 147 2.12 -4.70 15.46
CA PHE A 147 0.78 -4.16 15.29
C PHE A 147 0.01 -4.17 16.61
N VAL A 148 -1.10 -3.42 16.64
CA VAL A 148 -2.00 -3.37 17.80
C VAL A 148 -3.15 -4.34 17.56
N ALA A 149 -3.15 -5.45 18.29
CA ALA A 149 -4.31 -6.33 18.39
C ALA A 149 -5.32 -5.75 19.37
N VAL A 150 -6.61 -6.04 19.16
CA VAL A 150 -7.68 -5.77 20.13
C VAL A 150 -8.36 -7.09 20.49
N ILE A 151 -8.56 -7.30 21.78
CA ILE A 151 -9.25 -8.47 22.32
C ILE A 151 -10.36 -8.01 23.27
N PRO A 152 -11.37 -8.85 23.56
CA PRO A 152 -12.31 -8.56 24.64
C PRO A 152 -11.56 -8.39 25.98
N ASP A 153 -11.92 -7.35 26.73
CA ASP A 153 -11.30 -7.06 28.04
C ASP A 153 -11.48 -8.18 29.08
N SER A 154 -12.50 -9.02 28.90
CA SER A 154 -12.79 -10.20 29.70
C SER A 154 -11.72 -11.30 29.59
N VAL A 155 -11.00 -11.38 28.47
CA VAL A 155 -9.99 -12.43 28.20
C VAL A 155 -8.65 -12.07 28.85
N LYS A 156 -8.31 -10.78 28.95
CA LYS A 156 -7.07 -10.17 29.52
C LYS A 156 -5.75 -10.57 28.84
N ASP A 157 -5.64 -11.80 28.36
CA ASP A 157 -4.49 -12.34 27.63
C ASP A 157 -4.75 -12.35 26.11
N LEU A 158 -3.69 -12.21 25.30
CA LEU A 158 -3.78 -12.18 23.84
C LEU A 158 -4.36 -13.48 23.27
N GLY A 159 -4.01 -14.62 23.89
CA GLY A 159 -4.39 -15.94 23.41
C GLY A 159 -3.81 -16.29 22.04
N ASP A 160 -4.39 -17.31 21.41
CA ASP A 160 -3.98 -17.75 20.09
C ASP A 160 -4.51 -16.82 19.00
N LEU A 161 -3.64 -16.45 18.05
CA LEU A 161 -3.96 -15.66 16.87
C LEU A 161 -3.79 -16.49 15.60
N VAL A 162 -4.78 -16.42 14.72
CA VAL A 162 -4.75 -17.06 13.40
C VAL A 162 -4.60 -15.99 12.34
N PHE A 163 -3.51 -16.06 11.58
CA PHE A 163 -3.20 -15.15 10.48
C PHE A 163 -3.69 -15.76 9.17
N GLU A 164 -4.57 -15.06 8.45
CA GLU A 164 -5.14 -15.53 7.17
C GLU A 164 -4.91 -14.50 6.06
N ASN A 165 -4.45 -14.99 4.90
CA ASN A 165 -4.21 -14.18 3.70
C ASN A 165 -3.31 -12.96 3.95
N VAL A 166 -2.33 -13.09 4.85
CA VAL A 166 -1.44 -12.00 5.22
C VAL A 166 -0.38 -11.78 4.13
N LYS A 167 -0.24 -10.53 3.70
CA LYS A 167 0.74 -10.10 2.71
C LYS A 167 1.19 -8.68 2.99
N ALA A 168 2.38 -8.34 2.53
CA ALA A 168 2.82 -6.96 2.47
C ALA A 168 2.68 -6.40 1.04
N ILE A 169 2.31 -5.12 0.93
CA ILE A 169 2.22 -4.42 -0.35
C ILE A 169 3.13 -3.20 -0.26
N THR A 170 4.01 -3.06 -1.25
CA THR A 170 4.83 -1.87 -1.43
C THR A 170 4.42 -1.17 -2.72
N TYR A 171 4.61 0.14 -2.79
CA TYR A 171 4.45 0.93 -4.02
C TYR A 171 5.82 1.43 -4.46
N PRO A 172 6.56 0.69 -5.29
CA PRO A 172 7.87 1.12 -5.78
C PRO A 172 7.76 2.47 -6.49
N GLY A 173 8.41 3.51 -5.95
CA GLY A 173 8.31 4.86 -6.48
C GLY A 173 7.06 5.64 -6.06
N GLY A 174 6.25 5.12 -5.12
CA GLY A 174 5.11 5.84 -4.52
C GLY A 174 5.55 6.99 -3.60
N ALA A 175 6.73 6.89 -2.99
CA ALA A 175 7.35 7.96 -2.20
C ALA A 175 7.84 9.17 -3.04
N ARG A 176 7.39 9.28 -4.30
CA ARG A 176 7.80 10.37 -5.22
C ARG A 176 7.13 11.70 -4.92
N MET A 177 6.16 11.74 -4.02
CA MET A 177 5.72 12.99 -3.42
C MET A 177 6.50 13.17 -2.13
N ALA A 178 7.69 13.75 -2.23
CA ALA A 178 8.31 14.36 -1.06
C ALA A 178 7.28 15.34 -0.48
N THR A 179 7.15 15.39 0.84
CA THR A 179 6.47 16.51 1.48
C THR A 179 7.14 17.78 0.99
N PHE A 180 6.36 18.71 0.46
CA PHE A 180 6.88 19.99 0.02
C PHE A 180 7.79 20.56 1.10
N THR A 181 9.00 20.98 0.72
CA THR A 181 9.90 21.64 1.67
C THR A 181 9.28 22.96 2.11
N GLU A 182 9.74 23.51 3.24
CA GLU A 182 9.28 24.83 3.69
C GLU A 182 9.53 25.90 2.62
N CYS A 183 10.63 25.76 1.85
CA CYS A 183 10.89 26.62 0.70
C CYS A 183 9.91 26.44 -0.46
N GLU A 184 9.48 25.21 -0.75
CA GLU A 184 8.49 24.95 -1.79
C GLU A 184 7.08 25.45 -1.41
N LEU A 185 6.76 25.48 -0.12
CA LEU A 185 5.49 26.02 0.39
C LEU A 185 5.52 27.54 0.58
N ASP A 186 6.67 28.09 0.99
CA ASP A 186 6.91 29.51 1.18
C ASP A 186 8.29 29.90 0.66
N SER A 187 8.31 30.47 -0.55
CA SER A 187 9.52 30.90 -1.23
C SER A 187 10.25 32.07 -0.56
N LEU A 188 9.65 32.69 0.46
CA LEU A 188 10.22 33.80 1.23
C LEU A 188 10.70 33.37 2.62
N SER A 189 10.61 32.08 2.95
CA SER A 189 11.11 31.55 4.22
C SER A 189 12.64 31.51 4.25
N ASP A 190 13.23 31.69 5.44
CA ASP A 190 14.68 31.59 5.65
C ASP A 190 15.24 30.21 5.24
N ALA A 191 14.39 29.17 5.23
CA ALA A 191 14.71 27.83 4.74
C ALA A 191 15.08 27.80 3.24
N CYS A 192 14.58 28.74 2.43
CA CYS A 192 14.97 28.87 1.02
C CYS A 192 16.41 29.33 0.83
N ASP A 193 16.91 30.21 1.70
CA ASP A 193 18.25 30.76 1.59
C ASP A 193 19.30 29.65 1.81
N GLU A 194 19.03 28.72 2.74
CA GLU A 194 19.89 27.56 2.99
C GLU A 194 19.90 26.55 1.83
N GLU A 195 18.76 26.33 1.18
CA GLU A 195 18.69 25.44 0.02
C GLU A 195 19.40 26.04 -1.20
N GLN A 196 19.23 27.34 -1.46
CA GLN A 196 19.94 28.02 -2.56
C GLN A 196 21.46 27.97 -2.38
N GLN A 197 21.97 28.10 -1.14
CA GLN A 197 23.40 27.99 -0.85
C GLN A 197 23.98 26.60 -1.16
N LYS A 198 23.19 25.52 -1.02
CA LYS A 198 23.62 24.15 -1.38
C LYS A 198 23.80 23.96 -2.89
N PHE A 199 23.10 24.74 -3.72
CA PHE A 199 23.26 24.72 -5.18
C PHE A 199 24.40 25.61 -5.66
N ILE A 200 24.71 26.70 -4.95
CA ILE A 200 25.81 27.62 -5.28
C ILE A 200 27.18 27.02 -4.89
N SER A 201 27.22 26.12 -3.90
CA SER A 201 28.46 25.50 -3.39
C SER A 201 28.87 24.20 -4.08
N LYS A 202 28.20 23.81 -5.18
CA LYS A 202 28.58 22.70 -6.08
C LYS A 202 29.08 23.22 -7.42
#